data_AF-G8P0I9-F1
#
_entry.id   AF-G8P0I9-F1
#
_cell.length_a   1.000
_cell.length_b   1.000
_cell.length_c   1.000
_cell.angle_alpha   90.00
_cell.angle_beta   90.00
_cell.angle_gamma   90.00
#
_symmetry.space_group_name_H-M   'P 1'
#
loop_
_entity.id
_entity.type
_entity.pdbx_description
1 polymer ?
#
loop_
_entity_poly.entity_id
_entity_poly.type
_entity_poly.pdbx_seq_one_letter_code
_entity_poly.pdbx_strand_id
1 'polypeptide(L)'
;MGLAFVLRRGVCASLVLAGFAAGALAQSAVAITEPPTPLLPQSFGEWKVGAAAPSSGTSSVSLATANKAALEECAPQRSQVADYVRNGHSVHIEAIQFNDRTGAYSAFTLVQRPEMRIGKELGSVDAVGDGAVLFTVGSSLVLVSPATSADVASLKPLAEVLPKVSGGKGVAPLLPTFIPSKGLVEGSVRYAVGPSSYAAEGGVLPAQSLGWEKSAEAVTAQFSDKRGKETLTILIYPTPTIAGGYAKAIQGAIGSMGPAFVNAKVRREGELVMLASGTFSPDEAQRMIENIHMHQQLSFDKDVQPVFHTEVQKTFSLLQGIALLSGMMMLAAVLLGLFLGGGRAAFRVMRGKPAASEPEFLSLHLDPQNKAPKFGPPQS
;
A
#
# COMPACT_ATOMS: atom_id res chain seq x y z
N MET A 1 9.63 -82.11 45.89
CA MET A 1 8.97 -81.88 47.19
C MET A 1 8.31 -80.50 47.16
N GLY A 2 7.01 -80.42 47.49
CA GLY A 2 6.23 -79.19 47.69
C GLY A 2 5.68 -78.56 46.39
N LEU A 3 4.41 -78.79 46.04
CA LEU A 3 3.20 -77.97 46.34
C LEU A 3 3.24 -76.57 45.70
N ALA A 4 2.20 -76.00 45.08
CA ALA A 4 0.85 -76.44 44.75
C ALA A 4 0.20 -75.38 43.83
N PHE A 5 -0.84 -75.80 43.10
CA PHE A 5 -2.07 -75.06 42.78
C PHE A 5 -2.02 -73.54 42.46
N VAL A 6 -2.47 -73.14 41.28
CA VAL A 6 -3.85 -72.66 41.03
C VAL A 6 -3.96 -72.26 39.55
N LEU A 7 -4.95 -72.86 38.89
CA LEU A 7 -5.38 -72.59 37.53
C LEU A 7 -6.18 -71.27 37.48
N ARG A 8 -5.83 -70.33 36.58
CA ARG A 8 -6.82 -69.38 36.04
C ARG A 8 -6.56 -69.14 34.56
N ARG A 9 -7.60 -69.47 33.79
CA ARG A 9 -7.71 -69.48 32.33
C ARG A 9 -7.36 -68.10 31.75
N GLY A 10 -6.40 -68.08 30.84
CA GLY A 10 -6.36 -67.12 29.74
C GLY A 10 -6.72 -67.85 28.46
N VAL A 11 -7.51 -67.22 27.59
CA VAL A 11 -7.33 -67.28 26.13
C VAL A 11 -7.92 -65.97 25.57
N CYS A 12 -7.03 -65.16 25.00
CA CYS A 12 -7.34 -64.12 24.03
C CYS A 12 -7.80 -64.76 22.71
N ALA A 13 -8.86 -64.25 22.11
CA ALA A 13 -9.13 -64.44 20.69
C ALA A 13 -9.58 -63.10 20.10
N SER A 14 -8.67 -62.49 19.37
CA SER A 14 -8.88 -61.33 18.50
C SER A 14 -9.30 -61.86 17.11
N LEU A 15 -10.35 -61.32 16.49
CA LEU A 15 -10.40 -61.02 15.04
C LEU A 15 -11.75 -60.41 14.61
N VAL A 16 -11.68 -59.12 14.26
CA VAL A 16 -12.28 -58.41 13.10
C VAL A 16 -13.77 -58.60 12.77
N LEU A 17 -14.54 -57.51 12.85
CA LEU A 17 -15.53 -57.16 11.81
C LEU A 17 -15.92 -55.68 11.82
N ALA A 18 -15.53 -55.01 10.72
CA ALA A 18 -16.16 -53.89 10.01
C ALA A 18 -16.68 -52.67 10.80
N GLY A 19 -15.93 -51.57 10.71
CA GLY A 19 -16.41 -50.23 11.03
C GLY A 19 -17.44 -49.72 10.01
N PHE A 20 -18.57 -49.24 10.50
CA PHE A 20 -19.46 -48.36 9.77
C PHE A 20 -18.84 -46.95 9.73
N ALA A 21 -18.07 -46.66 8.69
CA ALA A 21 -17.77 -45.29 8.31
C ALA A 21 -19.01 -44.72 7.62
N ALA A 22 -19.76 -43.87 8.33
CA ALA A 22 -20.77 -43.04 7.71
C ALA A 22 -20.08 -42.13 6.69
N GLY A 23 -20.36 -42.34 5.41
CA GLY A 23 -19.88 -41.51 4.32
C GLY A 23 -20.45 -40.10 4.46
N ALA A 24 -19.68 -39.21 5.08
CA ALA A 24 -19.85 -37.78 4.85
C ALA A 24 -19.42 -37.53 3.40
N LEU A 25 -20.40 -37.40 2.50
CA LEU A 25 -20.18 -36.81 1.19
C LEU A 25 -19.62 -35.41 1.43
N ALA A 26 -18.30 -35.28 1.27
CA ALA A 26 -17.64 -34.00 1.20
C ALA A 26 -18.22 -33.27 -0.02
N GLN A 27 -19.18 -32.37 0.22
CA GLN A 27 -19.48 -31.32 -0.74
C GLN A 27 -18.18 -30.54 -0.92
N SER A 28 -17.48 -30.77 -2.02
CA SER A 28 -16.43 -29.88 -2.47
C SER A 28 -17.04 -28.49 -2.58
N ALA A 29 -16.63 -27.59 -1.68
CA ALA A 29 -16.94 -26.19 -1.78
C ALA A 29 -16.42 -25.73 -3.15
N VAL A 30 -17.33 -25.46 -4.08
CA VAL A 30 -16.99 -24.75 -5.31
C VAL A 30 -16.57 -23.36 -4.86
N ALA A 31 -15.26 -23.12 -4.80
CA ALA A 31 -14.75 -21.77 -4.67
C ALA A 31 -15.23 -21.01 -5.91
N ILE A 32 -16.24 -20.16 -5.73
CA ILE A 32 -16.57 -19.14 -6.73
C ILE A 32 -15.39 -18.17 -6.70
N THR A 33 -14.37 -18.47 -7.48
CA THR A 33 -13.30 -17.53 -7.77
C THR A 33 -13.93 -16.43 -8.60
N GLU A 34 -14.24 -15.31 -7.95
CA GLU A 34 -14.63 -14.10 -8.67
C GLU A 34 -13.51 -13.77 -9.67
N PRO A 35 -13.83 -13.61 -10.98
CA PRO A 35 -12.81 -13.22 -11.94
C PRO A 35 -12.18 -11.90 -11.49
N PRO A 36 -10.85 -11.73 -11.66
CA PRO A 36 -10.18 -10.52 -11.21
C PRO A 36 -10.86 -9.30 -11.83
N THR A 37 -11.22 -8.33 -10.99
CA THR A 37 -11.88 -7.10 -11.43
C THR A 37 -11.07 -6.47 -12.55
N PRO A 38 -11.64 -6.24 -13.75
CA PRO A 38 -10.89 -5.68 -14.87
C PRO A 38 -10.39 -4.28 -14.53
N LEU A 39 -9.24 -3.89 -15.08
CA LEU A 39 -8.67 -2.55 -14.88
C LEU A 39 -9.53 -1.48 -15.58
N LEU A 40 -10.02 -1.78 -16.78
CA LEU A 40 -10.93 -0.94 -17.54
C LEU A 40 -12.37 -1.47 -17.45
N PRO A 41 -13.37 -0.61 -17.16
CA PRO A 41 -14.77 -1.02 -17.00
C PRO A 41 -15.44 -1.34 -18.34
N GLN A 42 -16.52 -2.12 -18.35
CA GLN A 42 -17.28 -2.38 -19.60
C GLN A 42 -17.99 -1.12 -20.15
N SER A 43 -18.22 -0.12 -19.30
CA SER A 43 -18.77 1.19 -19.67
C SER A 43 -18.41 2.24 -18.61
N PHE A 44 -18.32 3.51 -19.01
CA PHE A 44 -18.17 4.63 -18.10
C PHE A 44 -18.88 5.87 -18.69
N GLY A 45 -19.69 6.56 -17.90
CA GLY A 45 -20.55 7.64 -18.42
C GLY A 45 -21.36 7.17 -19.63
N GLU A 46 -21.18 7.83 -20.76
CA GLU A 46 -21.84 7.51 -22.04
C GLU A 46 -21.02 6.55 -22.92
N TRP A 47 -19.79 6.21 -22.52
CA TRP A 47 -18.88 5.34 -23.26
C TRP A 47 -19.14 3.88 -22.94
N LYS A 48 -19.16 3.03 -23.97
CA LYS A 48 -19.31 1.56 -23.85
C LYS A 48 -18.26 0.86 -24.67
N VAL A 49 -17.76 -0.28 -24.18
CA VAL A 49 -16.85 -1.12 -24.97
C VAL A 49 -17.55 -1.52 -26.26
N GLY A 50 -16.85 -1.36 -27.39
CA GLY A 50 -17.37 -1.68 -28.71
C GLY A 50 -16.25 -1.66 -29.74
N ALA A 51 -16.50 -2.26 -30.91
CA ALA A 51 -15.52 -2.23 -31.99
C ALA A 51 -15.28 -0.78 -32.43
N ALA A 52 -14.04 -0.30 -32.29
CA ALA A 52 -13.66 0.99 -32.86
C ALA A 52 -13.80 0.94 -34.39
N ALA A 53 -14.49 1.93 -34.97
CA ALA A 53 -14.31 2.22 -36.38
C ALA A 53 -12.85 2.68 -36.59
N PRO A 54 -12.20 2.37 -37.73
CA PRO A 54 -10.84 2.85 -38.00
C PRO A 54 -10.81 4.37 -37.87
N SER A 55 -10.17 4.87 -36.82
CA SER A 55 -10.10 6.29 -36.51
C SER A 55 -9.09 6.95 -37.45
N SER A 56 -9.43 8.13 -37.95
CA SER A 56 -8.57 8.92 -38.85
C SER A 56 -7.49 9.72 -38.10
N GLY A 57 -7.43 9.61 -36.77
CA GLY A 57 -6.47 10.30 -35.92
C GLY A 57 -5.46 9.30 -35.35
N THR A 58 -4.21 9.37 -35.83
CA THR A 58 -3.10 8.59 -35.28
C THR A 58 -2.36 9.46 -34.26
N SER A 59 -2.55 9.20 -32.97
CA SER A 59 -1.63 9.69 -31.94
C SER A 59 -0.27 9.02 -32.15
N SER A 60 0.83 9.77 -32.04
CA SER A 60 2.18 9.20 -32.06
C SER A 60 2.59 8.59 -30.71
N VAL A 61 1.76 8.79 -29.68
CA VAL A 61 1.93 8.26 -28.33
C VAL A 61 1.16 6.95 -28.18
N SER A 62 1.84 5.93 -27.65
CA SER A 62 1.25 4.66 -27.18
C SER A 62 2.05 4.14 -25.98
N LEU A 63 1.38 3.55 -24.99
CA LEU A 63 2.03 2.92 -23.85
C LEU A 63 2.73 1.62 -24.27
N ALA A 64 2.22 0.94 -25.29
CA ALA A 64 2.83 -0.26 -25.85
C ALA A 64 4.19 -0.01 -26.51
N THR A 65 4.41 1.20 -27.06
CA THR A 65 5.68 1.58 -27.70
C THR A 65 6.62 2.37 -26.80
N ALA A 66 6.24 2.61 -25.54
CA ALA A 66 7.12 3.24 -24.56
C ALA A 66 8.40 2.40 -24.38
N ASN A 67 9.49 3.04 -23.93
CA ASN A 67 10.75 2.33 -23.68
C ASN A 67 10.51 1.21 -22.65
N LYS A 68 10.56 -0.04 -23.10
CA LYS A 68 10.19 -1.22 -22.31
C LYS A 68 10.99 -1.32 -21.01
N ALA A 69 12.31 -1.14 -21.09
CA ALA A 69 13.18 -1.23 -19.91
C ALA A 69 12.89 -0.12 -18.89
N ALA A 70 12.67 1.11 -19.36
CA ALA A 70 12.26 2.22 -18.51
C ALA A 70 10.87 2.00 -17.87
N LEU A 71 9.93 1.44 -18.62
CA LEU A 71 8.60 1.14 -18.11
C LEU A 71 8.61 -0.01 -17.09
N GLU A 72 9.48 -1.00 -17.26
CA GLU A 72 9.68 -2.09 -16.28
C GLU A 72 10.18 -1.56 -14.93
N GLU A 73 11.05 -0.54 -14.91
CA GLU A 73 11.51 0.13 -13.68
C GLU A 73 10.37 0.82 -12.92
N CYS A 74 9.28 1.20 -13.60
CA CYS A 74 8.10 1.79 -12.97
C CYS A 74 7.25 0.75 -12.21
N ALA A 75 7.61 -0.53 -12.24
CA ALA A 75 6.93 -1.65 -11.58
C ALA A 75 5.46 -1.85 -12.01
N PRO A 76 5.18 -2.07 -13.32
CA PRO A 76 3.84 -2.36 -13.82
C PRO A 76 3.32 -3.68 -13.22
N GLN A 77 2.05 -3.71 -12.84
CA GLN A 77 1.37 -4.87 -12.26
C GLN A 77 0.47 -5.56 -13.29
N ARG A 78 -0.29 -4.76 -14.04
CA ARG A 78 -1.17 -5.24 -15.10
C ARG A 78 -1.46 -4.12 -16.09
N SER A 79 -1.74 -4.51 -17.32
CA SER A 79 -2.20 -3.61 -18.37
C SER A 79 -3.51 -4.10 -18.95
N GLN A 80 -4.31 -3.17 -19.47
CA GLN A 80 -5.51 -3.48 -20.22
C GLN A 80 -5.69 -2.45 -21.33
N VAL A 81 -6.19 -2.92 -22.46
CA VAL A 81 -6.53 -2.09 -23.61
C VAL A 81 -7.98 -2.35 -23.97
N ALA A 82 -8.73 -1.30 -24.27
CA ALA A 82 -10.11 -1.44 -24.74
C ALA A 82 -10.50 -0.27 -25.64
N ASP A 83 -11.33 -0.59 -26.64
CA ASP A 83 -11.96 0.40 -27.50
C ASP A 83 -13.35 0.76 -26.97
N TYR A 84 -13.64 2.05 -26.89
CA TYR A 84 -14.93 2.58 -26.43
C TYR A 84 -15.61 3.39 -27.51
N VAL A 85 -16.93 3.30 -27.55
CA VAL A 85 -17.77 4.02 -28.50
C VAL A 85 -18.79 4.88 -27.75
N ARG A 86 -18.98 6.10 -28.23
CA ARG A 86 -19.99 7.05 -27.76
C ARG A 86 -20.51 7.87 -28.94
N ASN A 87 -21.81 7.80 -29.24
CA ASN A 87 -22.47 8.61 -30.28
C ASN A 87 -21.75 8.58 -31.64
N GLY A 88 -21.21 7.42 -32.05
CA GLY A 88 -20.47 7.28 -33.32
C GLY A 88 -18.99 7.69 -33.25
N HIS A 89 -18.51 8.22 -32.12
CA HIS A 89 -17.09 8.46 -31.86
C HIS A 89 -16.46 7.24 -31.19
N SER A 90 -15.27 6.84 -31.64
CA SER A 90 -14.50 5.74 -31.06
C SER A 90 -13.18 6.24 -30.47
N VAL A 91 -12.82 5.72 -29.30
CA VAL A 91 -11.52 5.97 -28.66
C VAL A 91 -10.87 4.66 -28.25
N HIS A 92 -9.56 4.60 -28.42
CA HIS A 92 -8.68 3.57 -27.93
C HIS A 92 -8.12 3.97 -26.58
N ILE A 93 -8.30 3.12 -25.56
CA ILE A 93 -7.82 3.37 -24.21
C ILE A 93 -6.80 2.31 -23.82
N GLU A 94 -5.58 2.75 -23.55
CA GLU A 94 -4.52 1.95 -22.96
C GLU A 94 -4.37 2.32 -21.48
N ALA A 95 -4.42 1.34 -20.60
CA ALA A 95 -4.25 1.55 -19.15
C ALA A 95 -3.21 0.59 -18.57
N ILE A 96 -2.35 1.12 -17.70
CA ILE A 96 -1.37 0.35 -16.94
C ILE A 96 -1.52 0.69 -15.46
N GLN A 97 -1.68 -0.32 -14.62
CA GLN A 97 -1.61 -0.17 -13.18
C GLN A 97 -0.21 -0.52 -12.69
N PHE A 98 0.37 0.35 -11.88
CA PHE A 98 1.67 0.20 -11.24
C PHE A 98 1.53 -0.15 -9.75
N ASN A 99 2.64 -0.53 -9.13
CA ASN A 99 2.68 -0.87 -7.71
C ASN A 99 2.27 0.29 -6.79
N ASP A 100 2.61 1.52 -7.16
CA ASP A 100 2.35 2.74 -6.40
C ASP A 100 2.24 3.98 -7.32
N ARG A 101 1.94 5.13 -6.72
CA ARG A 101 1.80 6.41 -7.41
C ARG A 101 3.12 6.95 -7.96
N THR A 102 4.25 6.57 -7.36
CA THR A 102 5.59 6.98 -7.81
C THR A 102 5.90 6.35 -9.17
N GLY A 103 5.68 5.04 -9.32
CA GLY A 103 5.83 4.34 -10.59
C GLY A 103 4.88 4.88 -11.67
N ALA A 104 3.63 5.15 -11.31
CA ALA A 104 2.65 5.74 -12.24
C ALA A 104 3.07 7.14 -12.72
N TYR A 105 3.65 7.97 -11.84
CA TYR A 105 4.15 9.29 -12.20
C TYR A 105 5.43 9.22 -13.07
N SER A 106 6.34 8.30 -12.79
CA SER A 106 7.53 8.08 -13.64
C SER A 106 7.14 7.62 -15.05
N ALA A 107 6.20 6.68 -15.15
CA ALA A 107 5.66 6.28 -16.44
C ALA A 107 4.93 7.42 -17.17
N PHE A 108 4.23 8.29 -16.43
CA PHE A 108 3.60 9.48 -17.00
C PHE A 108 4.62 10.40 -17.67
N THR A 109 5.70 10.76 -16.97
CA THR A 109 6.72 11.67 -17.53
C THR A 109 7.54 11.04 -18.66
N LEU A 110 7.71 9.71 -18.63
CA LEU A 110 8.37 8.93 -19.68
C LEU A 110 7.58 8.96 -21.00
N VAL A 111 6.25 8.84 -20.91
CA VAL A 111 5.35 8.80 -22.08
C VAL A 111 5.00 10.20 -22.57
N GLN A 112 4.92 11.17 -21.66
CA GLN A 112 4.53 12.54 -21.96
C GLN A 112 5.46 13.19 -22.99
N ARG A 113 4.86 13.75 -24.04
CA ARG A 113 5.59 14.48 -25.07
C ARG A 113 5.69 15.98 -24.74
N PRO A 114 6.77 16.67 -25.17
CA PRO A 114 6.95 18.11 -24.92
C PRO A 114 5.79 18.99 -25.39
N GLU A 115 5.10 18.60 -26.48
CA GLU A 115 3.96 19.32 -27.04
C GLU A 115 2.64 19.12 -26.28
N MET A 116 2.58 18.18 -25.33
CA MET A 116 1.39 17.98 -24.51
C MET A 116 1.36 19.01 -23.38
N ARG A 117 0.25 19.75 -23.30
CA ARG A 117 -0.02 20.72 -22.24
C ARG A 117 -0.36 19.99 -20.95
N ILE A 118 0.36 20.30 -19.87
CA ILE A 118 0.11 19.68 -18.56
C ILE A 118 -1.10 20.35 -17.88
N GLY A 119 -1.94 19.53 -17.25
CA GLY A 119 -3.15 19.94 -16.56
C GLY A 119 -3.38 19.16 -15.26
N LYS A 120 -4.47 19.54 -14.57
CA LYS A 120 -4.99 18.85 -13.37
C LYS A 120 -6.52 18.78 -13.41
N GLU A 121 -7.09 18.76 -14.61
CA GLU A 121 -8.52 18.65 -14.85
C GLU A 121 -9.01 17.21 -14.73
N LEU A 122 -8.11 16.22 -14.91
CA LEU A 122 -8.41 14.80 -14.87
C LEU A 122 -7.41 14.03 -14.00
N GLY A 123 -7.93 13.32 -13.00
CA GLY A 123 -7.10 12.51 -12.10
C GLY A 123 -6.15 13.34 -11.24
N SER A 124 -4.93 12.84 -11.04
CA SER A 124 -3.88 13.51 -10.25
C SER A 124 -3.03 14.50 -11.07
N VAL A 125 -2.77 14.14 -12.32
CA VAL A 125 -2.12 14.95 -13.34
C VAL A 125 -2.60 14.45 -14.71
N ASP A 126 -2.78 15.37 -15.64
CA ASP A 126 -3.10 15.07 -17.03
C ASP A 126 -2.17 15.83 -17.99
N ALA A 127 -2.09 15.34 -19.22
CA ALA A 127 -1.42 15.97 -20.33
C ALA A 127 -2.29 15.80 -21.57
N VAL A 128 -2.47 16.89 -22.32
CA VAL A 128 -3.32 16.91 -23.52
C VAL A 128 -2.52 17.46 -24.70
N GLY A 129 -2.43 16.70 -25.78
CA GLY A 129 -1.69 17.06 -26.99
C GLY A 129 -1.51 15.86 -27.90
N ASP A 130 -0.98 16.07 -29.11
CA ASP A 130 -0.74 14.99 -30.10
C ASP A 130 -1.96 14.10 -30.41
N GLY A 131 -3.17 14.68 -30.30
CA GLY A 131 -4.41 13.92 -30.47
C GLY A 131 -4.64 12.85 -29.40
N ALA A 132 -4.04 13.00 -28.21
CA ALA A 132 -4.25 12.12 -27.08
C ALA A 132 -4.45 12.88 -25.75
N VAL A 133 -5.07 12.18 -24.79
CA VAL A 133 -5.15 12.59 -23.39
C VAL A 133 -4.46 11.52 -22.55
N LEU A 134 -3.41 11.91 -21.83
CA LEU A 134 -2.65 11.07 -20.89
C LEU A 134 -2.96 11.53 -19.47
N PHE A 135 -3.32 10.64 -18.55
CA PHE A 135 -3.60 11.04 -17.17
C PHE A 135 -3.33 9.93 -16.16
N THR A 136 -3.17 10.30 -14.90
CA THR A 136 -2.95 9.34 -13.80
C THR A 136 -4.08 9.36 -12.77
N VAL A 137 -4.45 8.18 -12.26
CA VAL A 137 -5.37 8.02 -11.12
C VAL A 137 -4.82 6.97 -10.17
N GLY A 138 -4.52 7.37 -8.93
CA GLY A 138 -3.88 6.47 -7.97
C GLY A 138 -2.53 5.97 -8.49
N SER A 139 -2.41 4.65 -8.66
CA SER A 139 -1.25 4.02 -9.31
C SER A 139 -1.50 3.62 -10.77
N SER A 140 -2.52 4.16 -11.42
CA SER A 140 -2.84 3.84 -12.82
C SER A 140 -2.45 5.00 -13.75
N LEU A 141 -1.86 4.67 -14.89
CA LEU A 141 -1.66 5.56 -16.04
C LEU A 141 -2.64 5.16 -17.13
N VAL A 142 -3.27 6.15 -17.75
CA VAL A 142 -4.22 5.95 -18.84
C VAL A 142 -3.89 6.88 -19.99
N LEU A 143 -3.84 6.32 -21.19
CA LEU A 143 -3.72 7.03 -22.45
C LEU A 143 -4.98 6.79 -23.27
N VAL A 144 -5.60 7.87 -23.74
CA VAL A 144 -6.78 7.85 -24.60
C VAL A 144 -6.45 8.50 -25.93
N SER A 145 -6.68 7.80 -27.03
CA SER A 145 -6.49 8.32 -28.38
C SER A 145 -7.51 7.75 -29.38
N PRO A 146 -7.98 8.51 -30.38
CA PRO A 146 -7.81 9.96 -30.51
C PRO A 146 -8.63 10.70 -29.42
N ALA A 147 -8.06 11.74 -28.82
CA ALA A 147 -8.74 12.60 -27.86
C ALA A 147 -8.14 14.01 -27.84
N THR A 148 -8.96 15.00 -27.50
CA THR A 148 -8.55 16.42 -27.40
C THR A 148 -8.94 17.02 -26.05
N SER A 149 -8.63 18.31 -25.83
CA SER A 149 -9.05 19.02 -24.62
C SER A 149 -10.57 19.05 -24.43
N ALA A 150 -11.34 19.03 -25.52
CA ALA A 150 -12.81 18.97 -25.46
C ALA A 150 -13.33 17.65 -24.88
N ASP A 151 -12.56 16.57 -24.99
CA ASP A 151 -12.98 15.23 -24.54
C ASP A 151 -12.71 14.99 -23.05
N VAL A 152 -11.83 15.79 -22.43
CA VAL A 152 -11.38 15.63 -21.02
C VAL A 152 -12.55 15.51 -20.05
N ALA A 153 -13.58 16.34 -20.20
CA ALA A 153 -14.78 16.30 -19.34
C ALA A 153 -15.51 14.96 -19.44
N SER A 154 -15.56 14.35 -20.62
CA SER A 154 -16.23 13.06 -20.85
C SER A 154 -15.46 11.86 -20.30
N LEU A 155 -14.17 12.04 -19.99
CA LEU A 155 -13.29 11.02 -19.41
C LEU A 155 -13.29 11.01 -17.88
N LYS A 156 -13.88 12.03 -17.22
CA LYS A 156 -13.98 12.09 -15.75
C LYS A 156 -14.64 10.84 -15.13
N PRO A 157 -15.74 10.29 -15.69
CA PRO A 157 -16.33 9.06 -15.16
C PRO A 157 -15.38 7.87 -15.19
N LEU A 158 -14.45 7.80 -16.17
CA LEU A 158 -13.41 6.75 -16.19
C LEU A 158 -12.44 6.93 -15.01
N ALA A 159 -12.02 8.17 -14.74
CA ALA A 159 -11.13 8.44 -13.61
C ALA A 159 -11.75 8.10 -12.24
N GLU A 160 -13.08 8.14 -12.12
CA GLU A 160 -13.78 7.83 -10.87
C GLU A 160 -13.80 6.33 -10.54
N VAL A 161 -13.82 5.47 -11.56
CA VAL A 161 -13.92 4.01 -11.43
C VAL A 161 -12.57 3.29 -11.43
N LEU A 162 -11.50 3.97 -11.83
CA LEU A 162 -10.15 3.40 -11.78
C LEU A 162 -9.71 3.10 -10.34
N PRO A 163 -8.83 2.09 -10.14
CA PRO A 163 -8.32 1.75 -8.82
C PRO A 163 -7.67 2.94 -8.12
N LYS A 164 -8.26 3.34 -6.98
CA LYS A 164 -7.69 4.36 -6.09
C LYS A 164 -6.73 3.71 -5.12
N VAL A 165 -5.63 4.39 -4.82
CA VAL A 165 -4.60 3.89 -3.90
C VAL A 165 -4.52 4.80 -2.68
N SER A 166 -4.52 4.19 -1.50
CA SER A 166 -4.45 4.85 -0.20
C SER A 166 -3.20 4.42 0.59
N GLY A 167 -2.88 5.15 1.65
CA GLY A 167 -1.69 4.89 2.47
C GLY A 167 -0.39 5.25 1.73
N GLY A 168 0.73 4.63 2.12
CA GLY A 168 2.06 4.94 1.57
C GLY A 168 2.16 4.83 0.04
N LYS A 169 1.46 3.87 -0.57
CA LYS A 169 1.42 3.68 -2.03
C LYS A 169 0.70 4.80 -2.79
N GLY A 170 -0.08 5.63 -2.10
CA GLY A 170 -0.83 6.75 -2.68
C GLY A 170 -0.13 8.11 -2.55
N VAL A 171 1.04 8.14 -1.89
CA VAL A 171 1.84 9.36 -1.69
C VAL A 171 2.41 9.80 -3.04
N ALA A 172 2.23 11.08 -3.36
CA ALA A 172 2.81 11.65 -4.58
C ALA A 172 4.33 11.77 -4.45
N PRO A 173 5.10 11.64 -5.55
CA PRO A 173 6.54 11.80 -5.50
C PRO A 173 6.91 13.21 -5.03
N LEU A 174 7.91 13.29 -4.15
CA LEU A 174 8.31 14.54 -3.49
C LEU A 174 9.13 15.44 -4.43
N LEU A 175 10.06 14.87 -5.20
CA LEU A 175 11.02 15.62 -6.01
C LEU A 175 10.42 16.67 -6.96
N PRO A 176 9.31 16.41 -7.70
CA PRO A 176 8.71 17.42 -8.56
C PRO A 176 8.27 18.70 -7.83
N THR A 177 8.02 18.62 -6.51
CA THR A 177 7.61 19.78 -5.71
C THR A 177 8.75 20.76 -5.42
N PHE A 178 10.00 20.33 -5.57
CA PHE A 178 11.19 21.16 -5.38
C PHE A 178 11.62 21.92 -6.63
N ILE A 179 10.96 21.70 -7.77
CA ILE A 179 11.31 22.36 -9.03
C ILE A 179 10.79 23.80 -9.02
N PRO A 180 11.66 24.80 -9.21
CA PRO A 180 11.21 26.18 -9.34
C PRO A 180 10.31 26.38 -10.56
N SER A 181 9.23 27.13 -10.41
CA SER A 181 8.31 27.43 -11.52
C SER A 181 8.82 28.52 -12.46
N LYS A 182 9.70 29.41 -11.97
CA LYS A 182 10.20 30.55 -12.75
C LYS A 182 11.19 30.07 -13.82
N GLY A 183 10.87 30.34 -15.09
CA GLY A 183 11.72 29.97 -16.22
C GLY A 183 11.66 28.49 -16.59
N LEU A 184 10.81 27.71 -15.92
CA LEU A 184 10.59 26.29 -16.24
C LEU A 184 9.96 26.17 -17.63
N VAL A 185 10.56 25.35 -18.49
CA VAL A 185 9.95 24.96 -19.75
C VAL A 185 8.78 24.03 -19.44
N GLU A 186 7.58 24.41 -19.83
CA GLU A 186 6.36 23.62 -19.60
C GLU A 186 6.52 22.21 -20.19
N GLY A 187 6.06 21.20 -19.46
CA GLY A 187 6.13 19.81 -19.92
C GLY A 187 7.54 19.22 -20.02
N SER A 188 8.57 19.90 -19.49
CA SER A 188 9.96 19.40 -19.50
C SER A 188 10.37 18.60 -18.26
N VAL A 189 9.50 18.53 -17.25
CA VAL A 189 9.78 17.79 -16.00
C VAL A 189 9.76 16.30 -16.29
N ARG A 190 10.84 15.62 -15.93
CA ARG A 190 11.09 14.19 -16.14
C ARG A 190 11.45 13.54 -14.83
N TYR A 191 10.80 12.43 -14.50
CA TYR A 191 10.94 11.78 -13.21
C TYR A 191 11.29 10.32 -13.40
N ALA A 192 12.43 9.92 -12.84
CA ALA A 192 13.00 8.61 -13.01
C ALA A 192 13.19 7.90 -11.66
N VAL A 193 12.80 6.62 -11.65
CA VAL A 193 12.98 5.70 -10.53
C VAL A 193 14.12 4.71 -10.75
N GLY A 194 14.75 4.75 -11.93
CA GLY A 194 15.84 3.88 -12.31
C GLY A 194 16.70 4.42 -13.45
N PRO A 195 17.80 3.71 -13.79
CA PRO A 195 18.75 4.17 -14.79
C PRO A 195 18.17 4.22 -16.21
N SER A 196 17.29 3.29 -16.57
CA SER A 196 16.72 3.21 -17.92
C SER A 196 15.70 4.31 -18.17
N SER A 197 14.84 4.57 -17.18
CA SER A 197 13.91 5.72 -17.17
C SER A 197 14.68 7.04 -17.23
N TYR A 198 15.71 7.21 -16.40
CA TYR A 198 16.53 8.42 -16.41
C TYR A 198 17.22 8.67 -17.75
N ALA A 199 17.81 7.63 -18.36
CA ALA A 199 18.44 7.74 -19.66
C ALA A 199 17.43 8.01 -20.79
N ALA A 200 16.28 7.33 -20.78
CA ALA A 200 15.24 7.49 -21.78
C ALA A 200 14.62 8.90 -21.77
N GLU A 201 14.56 9.52 -20.59
CA GLU A 201 14.03 10.86 -20.41
C GLU A 201 15.06 11.99 -20.69
N GLY A 202 16.29 11.65 -21.08
CA GLY A 202 17.33 12.62 -21.44
C GLY A 202 18.16 13.13 -20.26
N GLY A 203 18.35 12.30 -19.23
CA GLY A 203 19.22 12.58 -18.11
C GLY A 203 20.64 12.96 -18.54
N VAL A 204 21.20 13.99 -17.89
CA VAL A 204 22.50 14.57 -18.27
C VAL A 204 23.68 13.88 -17.58
N LEU A 205 23.46 13.25 -16.42
CA LEU A 205 24.49 12.50 -15.72
C LEU A 205 24.58 11.06 -16.23
N PRO A 206 25.72 10.37 -16.08
CA PRO A 206 25.80 8.95 -16.40
C PRO A 206 24.82 8.16 -15.53
N ALA A 207 23.77 7.61 -16.15
CA ALA A 207 22.66 6.98 -15.45
C ALA A 207 23.13 5.97 -14.40
N GLN A 208 24.06 5.08 -14.75
CA GLN A 208 24.52 4.02 -13.85
C GLN A 208 25.27 4.49 -12.59
N SER A 209 25.71 5.76 -12.53
CA SER A 209 26.50 6.28 -11.41
C SER A 209 25.68 6.94 -10.30
N LEU A 210 24.35 6.93 -10.40
CA LEU A 210 23.48 7.73 -9.54
C LEU A 210 22.97 7.00 -8.29
N GLY A 211 23.28 5.71 -8.11
CA GLY A 211 22.97 4.97 -6.89
C GLY A 211 21.55 4.43 -6.79
N TRP A 212 20.96 4.01 -7.91
CA TRP A 212 19.60 3.45 -7.97
C TRP A 212 19.41 2.22 -7.07
N GLU A 213 20.46 1.43 -6.86
CA GLU A 213 20.50 0.31 -5.93
C GLU A 213 20.34 0.72 -4.46
N LYS A 214 20.50 2.02 -4.17
CA LYS A 214 20.23 2.64 -2.87
C LYS A 214 18.88 3.36 -2.85
N SER A 215 17.96 3.03 -3.77
CA SER A 215 16.64 3.67 -3.86
C SER A 215 16.74 5.18 -4.12
N ALA A 216 17.68 5.59 -4.97
CA ALA A 216 17.72 6.95 -5.47
C ALA A 216 16.56 7.21 -6.43
N GLU A 217 16.00 8.40 -6.38
CA GLU A 217 15.06 8.90 -7.39
C GLU A 217 15.63 10.18 -7.98
N ALA A 218 15.31 10.45 -9.25
CA ALA A 218 15.80 11.64 -9.93
C ALA A 218 14.65 12.40 -10.59
N VAL A 219 14.73 13.72 -10.54
CA VAL A 219 13.91 14.58 -11.37
C VAL A 219 14.83 15.50 -12.18
N THR A 220 14.52 15.65 -13.46
CA THR A 220 15.23 16.53 -14.38
C THR A 220 14.23 17.50 -15.00
N ALA A 221 14.60 18.76 -15.11
CA ALA A 221 13.76 19.79 -15.72
C ALA A 221 14.58 20.73 -16.57
N GLN A 222 13.99 21.22 -17.66
CA GLN A 222 14.63 22.21 -18.53
C GLN A 222 14.14 23.60 -18.16
N PHE A 223 15.07 24.54 -18.13
CA PHE A 223 14.82 25.95 -17.93
C PHE A 223 15.21 26.73 -19.19
N SER A 224 14.41 27.74 -19.51
CA SER A 224 14.73 28.72 -20.55
C SER A 224 15.32 29.95 -19.88
N ASP A 225 16.59 30.20 -20.16
CA ASP A 225 17.24 31.47 -19.84
C ASP A 225 17.78 32.13 -21.11
N LYS A 226 18.19 33.39 -20.99
CA LYS A 226 18.72 34.23 -22.07
C LYS A 226 19.87 33.59 -22.85
N ARG A 227 20.57 32.60 -22.26
CA ARG A 227 21.76 31.96 -22.82
C ARG A 227 21.51 30.63 -23.52
N GLY A 228 20.33 30.03 -23.37
CA GLY A 228 19.98 28.78 -24.03
C GLY A 228 19.28 27.78 -23.12
N LYS A 229 19.54 26.49 -23.38
CA LYS A 229 18.94 25.37 -22.63
C LYS A 229 19.73 25.14 -21.34
N GLU A 230 19.02 25.16 -20.24
CA GLU A 230 19.53 24.92 -18.90
C GLU A 230 18.83 23.70 -18.32
N THR A 231 19.57 22.89 -17.56
CA THR A 231 19.05 21.66 -16.98
C THR A 231 19.30 21.65 -15.48
N LEU A 232 18.22 21.52 -14.72
CA LEU A 232 18.25 21.23 -13.30
C LEU A 232 17.99 19.74 -13.09
N THR A 233 18.90 19.06 -12.42
CA THR A 233 18.71 17.68 -11.95
C THR A 233 18.71 17.69 -10.43
N ILE A 234 17.67 17.11 -9.82
CA ILE A 234 17.58 16.90 -8.38
C ILE A 234 17.47 15.40 -8.12
N LEU A 235 18.32 14.90 -7.23
CA LEU A 235 18.35 13.53 -6.77
C LEU A 235 17.93 13.52 -5.30
N ILE A 236 17.15 12.52 -4.90
CA ILE A 236 16.86 12.23 -3.49
C ILE A 236 17.42 10.86 -3.15
N TYR A 237 18.00 10.76 -1.96
CA TYR A 237 18.53 9.52 -1.41
C TYR A 237 17.88 9.20 -0.07
N PRO A 238 17.81 7.92 0.35
CA PRO A 238 17.16 7.55 1.62
C PRO A 238 17.82 8.12 2.87
N THR A 239 19.09 8.53 2.79
CA THR A 239 19.79 9.14 3.92
C THR A 239 20.72 10.28 3.49
N PRO A 240 20.95 11.28 4.36
CA PRO A 240 21.92 12.34 4.11
C PRO A 240 23.36 11.85 3.90
N THR A 241 23.71 10.70 4.48
CA THR A 241 25.05 10.12 4.34
C THR A 241 25.28 9.56 2.94
N ILE A 242 24.27 8.87 2.38
CA ILE A 242 24.29 8.40 1.00
C ILE A 242 24.35 9.62 0.05
N ALA A 243 23.47 10.60 0.25
CA ALA A 243 23.48 11.85 -0.52
C ALA A 243 24.85 12.55 -0.47
N GLY A 244 25.50 12.58 0.69
CA GLY A 244 26.86 13.10 0.88
C GLY A 244 27.92 12.40 0.03
N GLY A 245 27.84 11.08 -0.08
CA GLY A 245 28.73 10.28 -0.92
C GLY A 245 28.57 10.61 -2.41
N TYR A 246 27.34 10.55 -2.93
CA TYR A 246 27.06 10.81 -4.34
C TYR A 246 27.28 12.27 -4.72
N ALA A 247 26.98 13.24 -3.84
CA ALA A 247 27.29 14.65 -4.09
C ALA A 247 28.79 14.87 -4.33
N LYS A 248 29.66 14.26 -3.51
CA LYS A 248 31.11 14.35 -3.69
C LYS A 248 31.57 13.65 -4.98
N ALA A 249 31.00 12.49 -5.30
CA ALA A 249 31.32 11.76 -6.52
C ALA A 249 30.95 12.57 -7.78
N ILE A 250 29.73 13.14 -7.81
CA ILE A 250 29.27 13.99 -8.90
C ILE A 250 30.16 15.24 -9.00
N GLN A 251 30.39 15.94 -7.89
CA GLN A 251 31.26 17.13 -7.85
C GLN A 251 32.68 16.86 -8.37
N GLY A 252 33.25 15.68 -8.07
CA GLY A 252 34.56 15.28 -8.58
C GLY A 252 34.58 14.95 -10.08
N ALA A 253 33.43 14.57 -10.64
CA ALA A 253 33.31 14.10 -12.01
C ALA A 253 32.80 15.18 -12.98
N ILE A 254 32.05 16.20 -12.53
CA ILE A 254 31.46 17.21 -13.43
C ILE A 254 32.48 17.92 -14.31
N GLY A 255 33.70 18.18 -13.81
CA GLY A 255 34.74 18.91 -14.53
C GLY A 255 35.23 18.18 -15.79
N SER A 256 35.03 16.87 -15.89
CA SER A 256 35.41 16.05 -17.04
C SER A 256 34.23 15.63 -17.92
N MET A 257 32.99 16.01 -17.58
CA MET A 257 31.76 15.60 -18.29
C MET A 257 31.44 16.44 -19.54
N GLY A 258 32.34 17.35 -19.93
CA GLY A 258 32.24 18.11 -21.19
C GLY A 258 31.70 19.53 -21.03
N PRO A 259 31.42 20.22 -22.16
CA PRO A 259 31.18 21.67 -22.18
C PRO A 259 29.91 22.09 -21.42
N ALA A 260 28.88 21.25 -21.37
CA ALA A 260 27.65 21.52 -20.63
C ALA A 260 27.84 21.56 -19.10
N PHE A 261 28.98 21.10 -18.60
CA PHE A 261 29.28 21.04 -17.17
C PHE A 261 30.33 22.05 -16.71
N VAL A 262 30.85 22.89 -17.61
CA VAL A 262 31.92 23.87 -17.30
C VAL A 262 31.49 24.84 -16.19
N ASN A 263 30.24 25.31 -16.23
CA ASN A 263 29.67 26.19 -15.20
C ASN A 263 28.74 25.43 -14.23
N ALA A 264 28.73 24.10 -14.28
CA ALA A 264 27.81 23.33 -13.47
C ALA A 264 28.10 23.51 -11.98
N LYS A 265 27.02 23.60 -11.20
CA LYS A 265 27.08 23.73 -9.75
C LYS A 265 26.34 22.56 -9.12
N VAL A 266 26.97 21.96 -8.11
CA VAL A 266 26.41 20.88 -7.32
C VAL A 266 26.24 21.36 -5.89
N ARG A 267 25.08 21.11 -5.30
CA ARG A 267 24.79 21.42 -3.90
C ARG A 267 24.05 20.27 -3.27
N ARG A 268 24.38 19.96 -2.03
CA ARG A 268 23.65 19.00 -1.21
C ARG A 268 22.88 19.74 -0.12
N GLU A 269 21.63 19.36 0.08
CA GLU A 269 20.80 19.82 1.20
C GLU A 269 20.05 18.63 1.79
N GLY A 270 20.40 18.22 3.00
CA GLY A 270 19.84 17.01 3.61
C GLY A 270 20.08 15.76 2.76
N GLU A 271 18.97 15.17 2.32
CA GLU A 271 18.87 13.99 1.44
C GLU A 271 18.92 14.34 -0.06
N LEU A 272 18.84 15.63 -0.40
CA LEU A 272 18.82 16.12 -1.78
C LEU A 272 20.24 16.39 -2.29
N VAL A 273 20.47 16.03 -3.54
CA VAL A 273 21.63 16.45 -4.34
C VAL A 273 21.12 17.15 -5.59
N MET A 274 21.46 18.42 -5.73
CA MET A 274 21.01 19.29 -6.81
C MET A 274 22.19 19.60 -7.72
N LEU A 275 21.94 19.57 -9.03
CA LEU A 275 22.87 19.92 -10.09
C LEU A 275 22.19 20.91 -11.03
N ALA A 276 22.75 22.10 -11.15
CA ALA A 276 22.45 23.02 -12.24
C ALA A 276 23.54 22.88 -13.31
N SER A 277 23.14 22.58 -14.55
CA SER A 277 24.03 22.31 -15.70
C SER A 277 23.49 22.91 -16.99
N GLY A 278 24.30 22.95 -18.04
CA GLY A 278 23.96 23.57 -19.33
C GLY A 278 24.63 24.92 -19.51
N THR A 279 23.87 25.90 -20.02
CA THR A 279 24.39 27.22 -20.42
C THR A 279 24.36 28.29 -19.33
N PHE A 280 24.02 27.90 -18.09
CA PHE A 280 24.02 28.78 -16.92
C PHE A 280 25.33 29.58 -16.81
N SER A 281 25.22 30.86 -16.39
CA SER A 281 26.39 31.50 -15.77
C SER A 281 26.70 30.84 -14.42
N PRO A 282 27.96 30.90 -13.94
CA PRO A 282 28.31 30.36 -12.63
C PRO A 282 27.44 30.91 -11.48
N ASP A 283 27.05 32.18 -11.55
CA ASP A 283 26.22 32.84 -10.54
C ASP A 283 24.74 32.44 -10.64
N GLU A 284 24.21 32.28 -11.86
CA GLU A 284 22.83 31.83 -12.07
C GLU A 284 22.66 30.35 -11.67
N ALA A 285 23.62 29.49 -12.01
CA ALA A 285 23.63 28.09 -11.57
C ALA A 285 23.63 27.99 -10.04
N GLN A 286 24.44 28.83 -9.38
CA GLN A 286 24.51 28.89 -7.92
C GLN A 286 23.18 29.38 -7.32
N ARG A 287 22.60 30.46 -7.85
CA ARG A 287 21.29 30.98 -7.40
C ARG A 287 20.17 29.98 -7.61
N MET A 288 20.17 29.23 -8.71
CA MET A 288 19.16 28.20 -9.00
C MET A 288 19.13 27.16 -7.89
N ILE A 289 20.29 26.59 -7.54
CA ILE A 289 20.37 25.54 -6.52
C ILE A 289 20.28 26.07 -5.09
N GLU A 290 20.62 27.34 -4.84
CA GLU A 290 20.47 27.99 -3.53
C GLU A 290 19.02 28.23 -3.15
N ASN A 291 18.17 28.57 -4.12
CA ASN A 291 16.74 28.83 -3.86
C ASN A 291 15.92 27.56 -3.63
N ILE A 292 16.48 26.38 -3.89
CA ILE A 292 15.81 25.11 -3.63
C ILE A 292 16.14 24.71 -2.20
N HIS A 293 15.11 24.70 -1.37
CA HIS A 293 15.18 24.28 0.01
C HIS A 293 14.32 23.07 0.26
N MET A 294 14.86 22.12 1.01
CA MET A 294 14.10 21.03 1.57
C MET A 294 13.23 21.61 2.68
N HIS A 295 12.04 22.10 2.32
CA HIS A 295 11.02 22.40 3.30
C HIS A 295 10.59 21.08 3.92
N GLN A 296 11.15 20.77 5.09
CA GLN A 296 10.49 19.89 6.04
C GLN A 296 9.18 20.60 6.40
N GLN A 297 8.15 20.41 5.57
CA GLN A 297 6.81 20.46 6.08
C GLN A 297 6.77 19.32 7.10
N LEU A 298 7.08 19.64 8.36
CA LEU A 298 6.36 19.07 9.47
C LEU A 298 4.89 19.34 9.14
N SER A 299 4.27 18.44 8.39
CA SER A 299 2.87 18.19 8.59
C SER A 299 2.80 17.71 10.03
N PHE A 300 2.70 18.66 10.97
CA PHE A 300 1.67 18.53 11.99
C PHE A 300 0.47 18.06 11.20
N ASP A 301 0.07 16.82 11.46
CA ASP A 301 -1.09 16.16 10.91
C ASP A 301 -1.92 17.19 10.16
N LYS A 302 -1.95 17.11 8.82
CA LYS A 302 -3.10 17.65 8.09
C LYS A 302 -4.27 17.32 8.99
N ASP A 303 -5.07 18.31 9.39
CA ASP A 303 -6.31 18.07 10.10
C ASP A 303 -6.99 16.90 9.39
N VAL A 304 -6.72 15.69 9.90
CA VAL A 304 -7.57 14.56 9.80
C VAL A 304 -8.61 15.10 10.73
N GLN A 305 -9.52 15.92 10.19
CA GLN A 305 -10.90 15.91 10.64
C GLN A 305 -11.12 14.44 10.90
N PRO A 306 -11.11 13.99 12.16
CA PRO A 306 -11.31 12.59 12.42
C PRO A 306 -12.75 12.47 11.96
N VAL A 307 -12.95 11.88 10.79
CA VAL A 307 -14.28 11.46 10.40
C VAL A 307 -14.53 10.30 11.34
N PHE A 308 -14.93 10.65 12.56
CA PHE A 308 -15.08 9.80 13.73
C PHE A 308 -16.01 8.63 13.42
N HIS A 309 -16.72 8.65 12.30
CA HIS A 309 -17.54 7.56 11.83
C HIS A 309 -16.74 6.28 11.50
N THR A 310 -15.51 6.35 10.97
CA THR A 310 -14.77 5.13 10.57
C THR A 310 -14.00 4.47 11.71
N GLU A 311 -13.49 5.24 12.68
CA GLU A 311 -12.80 4.66 13.85
C GLU A 311 -13.78 4.20 14.93
N VAL A 312 -14.90 4.91 15.12
CA VAL A 312 -15.98 4.44 16.01
C VAL A 312 -16.60 3.17 15.45
N GLN A 313 -16.82 3.03 14.13
CA GLN A 313 -17.33 1.77 13.57
C GLN A 313 -16.36 0.61 13.75
N LYS A 314 -15.04 0.82 13.61
CA LYS A 314 -14.05 -0.23 13.83
C LYS A 314 -13.92 -0.60 15.31
N THR A 315 -13.92 0.39 16.20
CA THR A 315 -13.89 0.17 17.66
C THR A 315 -15.18 -0.49 18.12
N PHE A 316 -16.34 -0.06 17.62
CA PHE A 316 -17.64 -0.63 17.91
C PHE A 316 -17.75 -2.06 17.38
N SER A 317 -17.31 -2.32 16.14
CA SER A 317 -17.28 -3.67 15.58
C SER A 317 -16.36 -4.61 16.37
N LEU A 318 -15.22 -4.12 16.87
CA LEU A 318 -14.31 -4.89 17.70
C LEU A 318 -14.92 -5.18 19.09
N LEU A 319 -15.44 -4.17 19.77
CA LEU A 319 -16.13 -4.31 21.06
C LEU A 319 -17.36 -5.21 20.96
N GLN A 320 -18.13 -5.10 19.88
CA GLN A 320 -19.27 -5.96 19.58
C GLN A 320 -18.84 -7.41 19.39
N GLY A 321 -17.72 -7.66 18.69
CA GLY A 321 -17.15 -8.99 18.54
C GLY A 321 -16.74 -9.62 19.87
N ILE A 322 -16.07 -8.85 20.74
CA ILE A 322 -15.66 -9.30 22.08
C ILE A 322 -16.89 -9.58 22.96
N ALA A 323 -17.90 -8.70 22.94
CA ALA A 323 -19.13 -8.86 23.72
C ALA A 323 -19.93 -10.11 23.30
N LEU A 324 -20.07 -10.36 21.99
CA LEU A 324 -20.73 -11.56 21.46
C LEU A 324 -19.97 -12.83 21.84
N LEU A 325 -18.64 -12.84 21.68
CA LEU A 325 -17.80 -13.98 22.05
C LEU A 325 -17.90 -14.28 23.56
N SER A 326 -17.82 -13.25 24.40
CA SER A 326 -17.92 -13.39 25.85
C SER A 326 -19.31 -13.90 26.27
N GLY A 327 -20.39 -13.37 25.68
CA GLY A 327 -21.74 -13.83 25.94
C GLY A 327 -21.96 -15.30 25.57
N MET A 328 -21.45 -15.74 24.42
CA MET A 328 -21.51 -17.14 24.01
C MET A 328 -20.73 -18.06 24.97
N MET A 329 -19.55 -17.65 25.42
CA MET A 329 -18.75 -18.41 26.38
C MET A 329 -19.43 -18.52 27.75
N MET A 330 -20.06 -17.45 28.23
CA MET A 330 -20.83 -17.46 29.48
C MET A 330 -22.01 -18.42 29.38
N LEU A 331 -22.75 -18.39 28.28
CA LEU A 331 -23.88 -19.30 28.05
C LEU A 331 -23.42 -20.76 28.00
N ALA A 332 -22.32 -21.04 27.28
CA ALA A 332 -21.72 -22.37 27.22
C ALA A 332 -21.29 -22.86 28.61
N ALA A 333 -20.69 -22.00 29.44
CA ALA A 333 -20.29 -22.35 30.79
C ALA A 333 -21.48 -22.68 31.71
N VAL A 334 -22.58 -21.92 31.62
CA VAL A 334 -23.81 -22.20 32.37
C VAL A 334 -24.42 -23.52 31.95
N LEU A 335 -24.55 -23.77 30.64
CA LEU A 335 -25.08 -25.03 30.12
C LEU A 335 -24.22 -26.21 30.56
N LEU A 336 -22.90 -26.09 30.46
CA LEU A 336 -21.96 -27.14 30.89
C LEU A 336 -22.04 -27.38 32.41
N GLY A 337 -22.14 -26.31 33.21
CA GLY A 337 -22.31 -26.40 34.66
C GLY A 337 -23.62 -27.08 35.06
N LEU A 338 -24.72 -26.77 34.37
CA LEU A 338 -26.01 -27.43 34.58
C LEU A 338 -25.96 -28.91 34.19
N PHE A 339 -25.33 -29.23 33.06
CA PHE A 339 -25.21 -30.60 32.56
C PHE A 339 -24.31 -31.47 33.44
N LEU A 340 -23.13 -30.95 33.84
CA LEU A 340 -22.19 -31.67 34.69
C LEU A 340 -22.69 -31.75 36.14
N GLY A 341 -23.22 -30.66 36.69
CA GLY A 341 -23.74 -30.61 38.06
C GLY A 341 -25.04 -31.41 38.22
N GLY A 342 -26.02 -31.14 37.34
CA GLY A 342 -27.30 -31.84 37.30
C GLY A 342 -27.16 -33.30 36.90
N GLY A 343 -26.36 -33.62 35.88
CA GLY A 343 -26.09 -34.99 35.46
C GLY A 343 -25.41 -35.82 36.55
N ARG A 344 -24.43 -35.25 37.27
CA ARG A 344 -23.77 -35.93 38.39
C ARG A 344 -24.71 -36.13 39.59
N ALA A 345 -25.62 -35.19 39.85
CA ALA A 345 -26.63 -35.33 40.89
C ALA A 345 -27.67 -36.41 40.54
N ALA A 346 -28.21 -36.38 39.32
CA ALA A 346 -29.17 -37.37 38.82
C ALA A 346 -28.57 -38.79 38.79
N PHE A 347 -27.31 -38.93 38.34
CA PHE A 347 -26.60 -40.22 38.36
C PHE A 347 -26.39 -40.76 39.79
N ARG A 348 -26.18 -39.89 40.78
CA ARG A 348 -26.07 -40.29 42.20
C ARG A 348 -27.42 -40.72 42.78
N VAL A 349 -28.50 -40.01 42.44
CA VAL A 349 -29.86 -40.35 42.88
C VAL A 349 -30.31 -41.68 42.26
N MET A 350 -30.02 -41.94 40.98
CA MET A 350 -30.28 -43.24 40.35
C MET A 350 -29.49 -44.40 40.99
N ARG A 351 -28.35 -44.11 41.63
CA ARG A 351 -27.57 -45.08 42.42
C ARG A 351 -27.96 -45.14 43.90
N GLY A 352 -29.08 -44.52 44.29
CA GLY A 352 -29.66 -44.61 45.63
C GLY A 352 -28.91 -43.82 46.72
N LYS A 353 -28.06 -42.84 46.35
CA LYS A 353 -27.36 -41.96 47.30
C LYS A 353 -27.99 -40.56 47.33
N PRO A 354 -28.05 -39.88 48.49
CA PRO A 354 -28.61 -38.53 48.61
C PRO A 354 -27.82 -37.51 47.76
N ALA A 355 -28.54 -36.50 47.25
CA ALA A 355 -28.03 -35.57 46.23
C ALA A 355 -26.96 -34.59 46.77
N ALA A 356 -26.97 -34.27 48.06
CA ALA A 356 -26.02 -33.40 48.73
C ALA A 356 -25.20 -34.18 49.77
N SER A 357 -23.90 -33.87 49.89
CA SER A 357 -23.08 -34.27 51.03
C SER A 357 -23.22 -33.19 52.10
N GLU A 358 -23.73 -33.53 53.26
CA GLU A 358 -23.62 -32.63 54.42
C GLU A 358 -22.14 -32.45 54.76
N PRO A 359 -21.69 -31.21 55.04
CA PRO A 359 -20.35 -31.01 55.58
C PRO A 359 -20.32 -31.58 57.01
N GLU A 360 -19.58 -32.68 57.21
CA GLU A 360 -19.26 -33.16 58.55
C GLU A 360 -18.45 -32.07 59.29
N PHE A 361 -19.13 -31.29 60.13
CA PHE A 361 -18.49 -30.37 61.05
C PHE A 361 -17.90 -31.16 62.22
N LEU A 362 -16.56 -31.25 62.27
CA LEU A 362 -15.84 -31.69 63.46
C LEU A 362 -15.97 -30.60 64.54
N SER A 363 -16.95 -30.72 65.45
CA SER A 363 -17.09 -29.84 66.61
C SER A 363 -16.21 -30.33 67.77
N LEU A 364 -15.12 -29.63 68.07
CA LEU A 364 -14.34 -29.82 69.29
C LEU A 364 -15.06 -29.15 70.47
N HIS A 365 -15.64 -29.93 71.39
CA HIS A 365 -16.22 -29.40 72.63
C HIS A 365 -15.09 -29.09 73.63
N LEU A 366 -14.87 -27.80 73.92
CA LEU A 366 -13.99 -27.34 75.00
C LEU A 366 -14.88 -26.85 76.16
N ASP A 367 -15.11 -27.71 77.13
CA ASP A 367 -15.87 -27.39 78.35
C ASP A 367 -14.90 -26.80 79.41
N PRO A 368 -15.13 -25.58 79.95
CA PRO A 368 -14.19 -24.94 80.87
C PRO A 368 -14.28 -25.55 82.28
N GLN A 369 -13.45 -26.56 82.56
CA GLN A 369 -13.38 -27.24 83.87
C GLN A 369 -12.67 -26.44 84.99
N ASN A 370 -12.30 -25.17 84.80
CA ASN A 370 -11.53 -24.43 85.81
C ASN A 370 -12.36 -23.35 86.53
N LYS A 371 -12.49 -23.47 87.86
CA LYS A 371 -13.18 -22.49 88.71
C LYS A 371 -12.43 -21.16 88.74
N ALA A 372 -13.15 -20.05 88.58
CA ALA A 372 -12.60 -18.71 88.63
C ALA A 372 -11.93 -18.39 89.99
N PRO A 373 -10.73 -17.79 90.01
CA PRO A 373 -10.04 -17.40 91.24
C PRO A 373 -10.76 -16.24 91.95
N LYS A 374 -10.90 -16.33 93.28
CA LYS A 374 -11.42 -15.25 94.13
C LYS A 374 -10.25 -14.40 94.64
N PHE A 375 -10.22 -13.12 94.29
CA PHE A 375 -9.28 -12.13 94.84
C PHE A 375 -9.94 -11.42 96.04
N GLY A 376 -9.30 -11.47 97.20
CA GLY A 376 -9.69 -10.70 98.40
C GLY A 376 -9.05 -9.30 98.41
N PRO A 377 -9.67 -8.31 99.08
CA PRO A 377 -9.20 -6.93 99.07
C PRO A 377 -7.88 -6.72 99.83
N PRO A 378 -7.10 -5.68 99.50
CA PRO A 378 -5.84 -5.35 100.16
C PRO A 378 -6.07 -4.89 101.61
N GLN A 379 -5.24 -5.37 102.54
CA GLN A 379 -5.14 -4.81 103.89
C GLN A 379 -3.90 -3.90 103.98
N SER A 380 -4.12 -2.75 104.61
CA SER A 380 -3.23 -1.61 104.87
C SER A 380 -2.03 -1.90 105.75
#